data_AF-A0A179HJ76-F1
#
_entry.id   AF-A0A179HJ76-F1
#
_cell.length_a   1.000
_cell.length_b   1.000
_cell.length_c   1.000
_cell.angle_alpha   90.00
_cell.angle_beta   90.00
_cell.angle_gamma   90.00
#
_symmetry.space_group_name_H-M   'P 1'
#
loop_
_entity.id
_entity.type
_entity.pdbx_description
1 polymer ?
#
loop_
_entity_poly.entity_id
_entity_poly.type
_entity_poly.pdbx_seq_one_letter_code
_entity_poly.pdbx_strand_id
1 'polypeptide(L)'
;MVSRPEKHKKVSSLLSWTRNPASSTSQATKSAPDDSSSFSSIGKRTPEAIREQLVRTWQTVWEGLYQQHPRASCFRIDELRFLCYGAGATLDEARANQLLGSLDDALAHGHSRSPGLRYIQLEKNTSIQHIDTLFELLNAYIAEIEVVDKLEALLRDAQVGLREPKMEDWEPVKQAIPPLVESAGRKISHYNARLHLLQLDIEKEAYTQRPDKAPEWVTLESLAYPGKHMNSTSFMR
;
A
#
# COMPACT_ATOMS: atom_id res chain seq x y z
N MET A 1 21.87 -55.09 16.41
CA MET A 1 20.47 -55.31 16.86
C MET A 1 20.30 -54.43 18.09
N VAL A 2 19.60 -53.30 18.07
CA VAL A 2 18.13 -53.18 18.09
C VAL A 2 17.69 -51.89 17.37
N SER A 3 16.56 -51.98 16.69
CA SER A 3 15.90 -51.02 15.81
C SER A 3 15.42 -49.73 16.50
N ARG A 4 15.54 -48.60 15.79
CA ARG A 4 14.83 -47.33 16.07
C ARG A 4 13.55 -47.28 15.20
N PRO A 5 12.39 -46.86 15.72
CA PRO A 5 11.23 -46.63 14.89
C PRO A 5 11.28 -45.24 14.26
N GLU A 6 11.13 -45.21 12.94
CA GLU A 6 10.74 -44.04 12.16
C GLU A 6 9.37 -43.54 12.61
N LYS A 7 9.23 -42.22 12.74
CA LYS A 7 7.93 -41.54 12.68
C LYS A 7 8.03 -40.38 11.69
N HIS A 8 7.83 -40.71 10.42
CA HIS A 8 7.21 -39.77 9.50
C HIS A 8 5.80 -39.46 9.99
N LYS A 9 5.47 -38.17 10.20
CA LYS A 9 4.07 -37.73 10.14
C LYS A 9 3.94 -36.22 9.83
N LYS A 10 3.40 -35.99 8.63
CA LYS A 10 2.55 -34.86 8.18
C LYS A 10 3.17 -33.46 8.11
N VAL A 11 3.97 -33.25 7.07
CA VAL A 11 3.98 -31.97 6.34
C VAL A 11 2.75 -31.97 5.42
N SER A 12 1.59 -31.46 5.88
CA SER A 12 0.39 -31.38 5.03
C SER A 12 -0.56 -30.21 5.34
N SER A 13 -0.18 -29.20 6.14
CA SER A 13 -1.08 -28.06 6.43
C SER A 13 -0.69 -26.72 5.79
N LEU A 14 0.45 -26.64 5.09
CA LEU A 14 0.93 -25.40 4.46
C LEU A 14 0.57 -25.27 2.97
N LEU A 15 0.05 -26.35 2.35
CA LEU A 15 -0.24 -26.40 0.91
C LEU A 15 -1.73 -26.19 0.57
N SER A 16 -2.59 -25.89 1.55
CA SER A 16 -4.01 -25.58 1.29
C SER A 16 -4.23 -24.15 0.76
N TRP A 17 -3.17 -23.37 0.57
CA TRP A 17 -3.23 -21.99 0.10
C TRP A 17 -3.13 -21.84 -1.43
N THR A 18 -2.94 -22.92 -2.22
CA THR A 18 -2.58 -22.81 -3.66
C THR A 18 -3.33 -23.74 -4.62
N ARG A 19 -4.56 -24.19 -4.34
CA ARG A 19 -5.30 -25.05 -5.30
C ARG A 19 -6.73 -24.61 -5.58
N ASN A 20 -6.95 -24.07 -6.79
CA ASN A 20 -8.24 -24.11 -7.48
C ASN A 20 -8.40 -25.46 -8.22
N PRO A 21 -9.65 -25.93 -8.41
CA PRO A 21 -10.16 -25.92 -9.78
C PRO A 21 -11.66 -25.57 -9.95
N ALA A 22 -11.93 -24.94 -11.10
CA ALA A 22 -13.09 -25.05 -12.01
C ALA A 22 -14.52 -24.63 -11.58
N SER A 23 -14.96 -23.55 -12.24
CA SER A 23 -16.18 -23.39 -13.07
C SER A 23 -17.58 -23.68 -12.51
N SER A 24 -18.43 -22.64 -12.52
CA SER A 24 -19.79 -22.74 -13.09
C SER A 24 -20.36 -21.36 -13.45
N THR A 25 -20.76 -21.26 -14.71
CA THR A 25 -21.57 -20.22 -15.35
C THR A 25 -22.96 -20.10 -14.73
N SER A 26 -23.49 -18.88 -14.57
CA SER A 26 -24.90 -18.56 -14.88
C SER A 26 -25.18 -17.04 -14.88
N GLN A 27 -26.23 -16.71 -15.63
CA GLN A 27 -26.52 -15.46 -16.33
C GLN A 27 -27.05 -14.27 -15.49
N ALA A 28 -27.12 -13.14 -16.19
CA ALA A 28 -27.48 -11.79 -15.77
C ALA A 28 -28.96 -11.55 -15.42
N THR A 29 -29.20 -10.50 -14.62
CA THR A 29 -30.29 -9.54 -14.83
C THR A 29 -29.89 -8.15 -14.33
N LYS A 30 -30.05 -7.14 -15.19
CA LYS A 30 -29.87 -5.70 -14.94
C LYS A 30 -30.99 -5.15 -14.04
N SER A 31 -30.61 -4.29 -13.08
CA SER A 31 -31.36 -3.10 -12.62
C SER A 31 -30.40 -2.17 -11.87
N ALA A 32 -30.53 -0.85 -12.08
CA ALA A 32 -29.79 0.23 -11.43
C ALA A 32 -30.79 1.27 -10.89
N PRO A 33 -30.36 2.30 -10.15
CA PRO A 33 -29.46 2.32 -8.99
C PRO A 33 -30.21 2.83 -7.74
N ASP A 34 -29.84 2.38 -6.54
CA ASP A 34 -30.27 3.03 -5.29
C ASP A 34 -29.03 3.46 -4.49
N ASP A 35 -28.79 4.77 -4.52
CA ASP A 35 -27.83 5.50 -3.71
C ASP A 35 -28.36 5.62 -2.28
N SER A 36 -27.92 4.75 -1.36
CA SER A 36 -27.71 5.03 0.07
C SER A 36 -27.55 3.75 0.90
N SER A 37 -26.48 2.95 0.70
CA SER A 37 -26.24 1.79 1.59
C SER A 37 -24.82 1.18 1.51
N SER A 38 -23.75 1.98 1.42
CA SER A 38 -22.42 1.39 1.19
C SER A 38 -21.69 0.83 2.43
N PHE A 39 -22.28 0.88 3.64
CA PHE A 39 -21.58 0.42 4.87
C PHE A 39 -22.29 -0.66 5.70
N SER A 40 -23.50 -1.11 5.32
CA SER A 40 -24.27 -2.10 6.08
C SER A 40 -24.08 -3.56 5.64
N SER A 41 -23.20 -3.85 4.66
CA SER A 41 -23.06 -5.19 4.08
C SER A 41 -21.93 -6.06 4.66
N ILE A 42 -21.30 -5.65 5.76
CA ILE A 42 -20.20 -6.41 6.41
C ILE A 42 -20.74 -7.67 7.14
N GLY A 43 -22.02 -7.72 7.49
CA GLY A 43 -22.64 -8.80 8.27
C GLY A 43 -22.73 -10.20 7.63
N LYS A 44 -22.19 -10.42 6.42
CA LYS A 44 -22.22 -11.73 5.73
C LYS A 44 -20.95 -12.07 4.92
N ARG A 45 -19.81 -11.42 5.18
CA ARG A 45 -18.55 -11.75 4.47
C ARG A 45 -17.82 -12.87 5.20
N THR A 46 -17.36 -13.87 4.47
CA THR A 46 -16.49 -14.90 5.04
C THR A 46 -15.14 -14.28 5.45
N PRO A 47 -14.45 -14.81 6.47
CA PRO A 47 -13.11 -14.32 6.84
C PRO A 47 -12.14 -14.26 5.66
N GLU A 48 -12.25 -15.19 4.72
CA GLU A 48 -11.48 -15.23 3.48
C GLU A 48 -11.82 -14.04 2.57
N ALA A 49 -13.09 -13.71 2.39
CA ALA A 49 -13.51 -12.58 1.56
C ALA A 49 -13.05 -11.23 2.15
N ILE A 50 -13.10 -11.08 3.48
CA ILE A 50 -12.57 -9.90 4.18
C ILE A 50 -11.07 -9.78 3.93
N ARG A 51 -10.32 -10.88 4.04
CA ARG A 51 -8.88 -10.91 3.80
C ARG A 51 -8.54 -10.57 2.35
N GLU A 52 -9.23 -11.16 1.38
CA GLU A 52 -9.01 -10.85 -0.04
C GLU A 52 -9.25 -9.37 -0.34
N GLN A 53 -10.34 -8.82 0.19
CA GLN A 53 -10.64 -7.41 0.00
C GLN A 53 -9.57 -6.52 0.64
N LEU A 54 -9.10 -6.86 1.84
CA LEU A 54 -8.08 -6.09 2.54
C LEU A 54 -6.76 -6.07 1.77
N VAL A 55 -6.34 -7.22 1.25
CA VAL A 55 -5.15 -7.35 0.40
C VAL A 55 -5.30 -6.51 -0.87
N ARG A 56 -6.48 -6.56 -1.53
CA ARG A 56 -6.74 -5.75 -2.73
C ARG A 56 -6.72 -4.26 -2.44
N THR A 57 -7.37 -3.82 -1.36
CA THR A 57 -7.38 -2.39 -0.97
C THR A 57 -5.96 -1.91 -0.65
N TRP A 58 -5.18 -2.72 0.08
CA TRP A 58 -3.78 -2.43 0.34
C TRP A 58 -2.95 -2.33 -0.95
N GLN A 59 -3.15 -3.27 -1.90
CA GLN A 59 -2.49 -3.25 -3.21
C GLN A 59 -2.81 -1.96 -3.98
N THR A 60 -4.09 -1.55 -4.02
CA THR A 60 -4.50 -0.30 -4.67
C THR A 60 -3.78 0.91 -4.08
N VAL A 61 -3.67 0.99 -2.76
CA VAL A 61 -2.93 2.08 -2.11
C VAL A 61 -1.43 2.00 -2.42
N TRP A 62 -0.84 0.80 -2.33
CA TRP A 62 0.57 0.59 -2.62
C TRP A 62 0.91 1.00 -4.06
N GLU A 63 0.10 0.57 -5.02
CA GLU A 63 0.33 0.83 -6.44
C GLU A 63 0.03 2.28 -6.83
N GLY A 64 -1.00 2.90 -6.23
CA GLY A 64 -1.38 4.28 -6.52
C GLY A 64 -0.43 5.32 -5.90
N LEU A 65 0.06 5.09 -4.67
CA LEU A 65 0.86 6.09 -3.95
C LEU A 65 2.36 5.82 -3.95
N TYR A 66 2.80 4.56 -3.98
CA TYR A 66 4.20 4.21 -3.74
C TYR A 66 4.87 3.62 -4.97
N GLN A 67 4.28 2.61 -5.61
CA GLN A 67 4.92 1.87 -6.70
C GLN A 67 3.92 1.44 -7.77
N GLN A 68 3.84 2.16 -8.88
CA GLN A 68 2.89 1.88 -9.98
C GLN A 68 2.96 0.45 -10.55
N HIS A 69 4.11 -0.22 -10.43
CA HIS A 69 4.21 -1.62 -10.85
C HIS A 69 5.17 -2.41 -9.97
N PRO A 70 4.88 -3.66 -9.59
CA PRO A 70 5.75 -4.48 -8.74
C PRO A 70 7.17 -4.70 -9.29
N ARG A 71 7.35 -4.49 -10.60
CA ARG A 71 8.64 -4.56 -11.34
C ARG A 71 9.18 -3.19 -11.76
N ALA A 72 8.49 -2.09 -11.46
CA ALA A 72 9.01 -0.75 -11.73
C ALA A 72 10.22 -0.51 -10.82
N SER A 73 11.31 -0.04 -11.41
CA SER A 73 12.54 0.35 -10.71
C SER A 73 12.43 1.73 -10.05
N CYS A 74 11.34 2.46 -10.30
CA CYS A 74 11.13 3.84 -9.88
C CYS A 74 9.93 3.89 -8.91
N PHE A 75 10.10 4.52 -7.75
CA PHE A 75 8.97 4.85 -6.88
C PHE A 75 8.20 6.04 -7.44
N ARG A 76 6.93 6.17 -7.04
CA ARG A 76 6.05 7.26 -7.46
C ARG A 76 6.67 8.63 -7.17
N ILE A 77 7.31 8.78 -6.01
CA ILE A 77 7.96 10.03 -5.63
C ILE A 77 9.16 10.36 -6.53
N ASP A 78 9.92 9.35 -6.97
CA ASP A 78 11.04 9.55 -7.88
C ASP A 78 10.54 9.98 -9.27
N GLU A 79 9.44 9.39 -9.74
CA GLU A 79 8.78 9.83 -10.97
C GLU A 79 8.35 11.30 -10.89
N LEU A 80 7.71 11.72 -9.79
CA LEU A 80 7.34 13.12 -9.58
C LEU A 80 8.56 14.04 -9.57
N ARG A 81 9.68 13.64 -8.95
CA ARG A 81 10.94 14.40 -8.99
C ARG A 81 11.45 14.56 -10.42
N PHE A 82 11.44 13.50 -11.22
CA PHE A 82 11.85 13.58 -12.63
C PHE A 82 10.91 14.46 -13.46
N LEU A 83 9.61 14.43 -13.18
CA LEU A 83 8.65 15.31 -13.84
C LEU A 83 8.89 16.78 -13.47
N CYS A 84 9.23 17.10 -12.21
CA CYS A 84 9.67 18.45 -11.84
C CYS A 84 10.87 18.90 -12.68
N TYR A 85 11.91 18.07 -12.82
CA TYR A 85 13.06 18.42 -13.67
C TYR A 85 12.65 18.61 -15.14
N GLY A 86 11.79 17.72 -15.67
CA GLY A 86 11.25 17.85 -17.03
C GLY A 86 10.39 19.10 -17.24
N ALA A 87 9.82 19.66 -16.18
CA ALA A 87 9.06 20.91 -16.20
C ALA A 87 9.92 22.17 -15.99
N GLY A 88 11.25 22.03 -15.99
CA GLY A 88 12.19 23.15 -15.92
C GLY A 88 12.72 23.48 -14.53
N ALA A 89 12.50 22.60 -13.54
CA ALA A 89 13.01 22.81 -12.18
C ALA A 89 14.55 22.78 -12.07
N THR A 90 15.26 22.35 -13.13
CA THR A 90 16.73 22.39 -13.18
C THR A 90 17.31 23.80 -13.09
N LEU A 91 16.51 24.84 -13.34
CA LEU A 91 16.89 26.24 -13.14
C LEU A 91 16.96 26.65 -11.65
N ASP A 92 16.33 25.87 -10.76
CA ASP A 92 16.33 26.08 -9.31
C ASP A 92 16.23 24.73 -8.58
N GLU A 93 17.31 23.94 -8.68
CA GLU A 93 17.35 22.57 -8.15
C GLU A 93 17.06 22.50 -6.65
N ALA A 94 17.49 23.50 -5.89
CA ALA A 94 17.22 23.60 -4.46
C ALA A 94 15.71 23.70 -4.17
N ARG A 95 14.97 24.52 -4.91
CA ARG A 95 13.50 24.61 -4.76
C ARG A 95 12.79 23.42 -5.39
N ALA A 96 13.33 22.82 -6.44
CA ALA A 96 12.79 21.58 -7.02
C ALA A 96 12.70 20.46 -5.99
N ASN A 97 13.79 20.28 -5.22
CA ASN A 97 13.87 19.27 -4.17
C ASN A 97 12.94 19.60 -2.99
N GLN A 98 12.70 20.89 -2.70
CA GLN A 98 11.77 21.31 -1.66
C GLN A 98 10.30 21.23 -2.10
N LEU A 99 10.01 21.33 -3.40
CA LEU A 99 8.65 21.42 -3.92
C LEU A 99 7.80 20.20 -3.56
N LEU A 100 8.43 19.02 -3.51
CA LEU A 100 7.78 17.76 -3.15
C LEU A 100 7.93 17.41 -1.66
N GLY A 101 8.66 18.20 -0.87
CA GLY A 101 9.23 17.79 0.43
C GLY A 101 8.25 17.08 1.38
N SER A 102 7.09 17.68 1.68
CA SER A 102 6.15 17.06 2.61
C SER A 102 5.50 15.76 2.10
N LEU A 103 5.35 15.62 0.78
CA LEU A 103 4.85 14.40 0.16
C LEU A 103 5.95 13.35 0.06
N ASP A 104 7.17 13.79 -0.23
CA ASP A 104 8.37 12.96 -0.25
C ASP A 104 8.62 12.30 1.10
N ASP A 105 8.64 13.09 2.18
CA ASP A 105 8.76 12.60 3.55
C ASP A 105 7.66 11.58 3.91
N ALA A 106 6.45 11.76 3.37
CA ALA A 106 5.31 10.90 3.65
C ALA A 106 5.35 9.58 2.86
N LEU A 107 5.88 9.60 1.63
CA LEU A 107 5.93 8.46 0.71
C LEU A 107 7.24 7.67 0.77
N ALA A 108 8.35 8.28 1.19
CA ALA A 108 9.67 7.67 1.22
C ALA A 108 9.85 6.66 2.38
N HIS A 109 8.93 5.69 2.53
CA HIS A 109 8.95 4.54 3.46
C HIS A 109 8.17 4.70 4.77
N GLY A 110 7.21 5.64 4.82
CA GLY A 110 6.63 6.05 6.09
C GLY A 110 7.64 6.88 6.87
N HIS A 111 7.16 7.71 7.79
CA HIS A 111 8.05 8.64 8.48
C HIS A 111 9.05 7.88 9.39
N SER A 112 10.15 8.51 9.80
CA SER A 112 11.19 7.88 10.67
C SER A 112 10.69 7.19 11.95
N ARG A 113 9.45 7.44 12.39
CA ARG A 113 8.80 6.76 13.53
C ARG A 113 7.55 5.94 13.16
N SER A 114 7.23 5.78 11.87
CA SER A 114 6.18 4.91 11.37
C SER A 114 6.67 4.18 10.13
N PRO A 115 6.76 2.85 10.13
CA PRO A 115 7.19 2.08 8.98
C PRO A 115 6.22 2.20 7.77
N GLY A 116 5.08 2.88 7.94
CA GLY A 116 4.14 3.18 6.86
C GLY A 116 3.44 1.93 6.32
N LEU A 117 2.90 2.07 5.10
CA LEU A 117 2.00 1.07 4.50
C LEU A 117 2.66 -0.29 4.24
N ARG A 118 3.98 -0.33 4.05
CA ARG A 118 4.70 -1.54 3.64
C ARG A 118 4.69 -2.65 4.69
N TYR A 119 4.77 -2.27 5.96
CA TYR A 119 5.02 -3.22 7.06
C TYR A 119 3.77 -3.55 7.87
N ILE A 120 2.58 -3.41 7.28
CA ILE A 120 1.34 -3.81 7.95
C ILE A 120 1.35 -5.32 8.13
N GLN A 121 1.27 -5.74 9.40
CA GLN A 121 1.26 -7.15 9.79
C GLN A 121 -0.04 -7.48 10.51
N LEU A 122 -0.61 -8.62 10.14
CA LEU A 122 -1.80 -9.17 10.76
C LEU A 122 -1.48 -10.52 11.40
N GLU A 123 -2.16 -10.81 12.50
CA GLU A 123 -2.18 -12.14 13.12
C GLU A 123 -3.48 -12.86 12.73
N LYS A 124 -3.48 -14.19 12.79
CA LYS A 124 -4.63 -15.02 12.39
C LYS A 124 -5.96 -14.61 13.03
N ASN A 125 -5.95 -14.08 14.25
CA ASN A 125 -7.12 -13.73 15.04
C ASN A 125 -7.18 -12.22 15.37
N THR A 126 -6.57 -11.36 14.54
CA THR A 126 -6.81 -9.91 14.60
C THR A 126 -8.31 -9.64 14.62
N SER A 127 -8.78 -8.82 15.57
CA SER A 127 -10.21 -8.57 15.71
C SER A 127 -10.80 -7.83 14.52
N ILE A 128 -12.10 -8.06 14.31
CA ILE A 128 -12.88 -7.40 13.26
C ILE A 128 -12.79 -5.87 13.39
N GLN A 129 -12.80 -5.34 14.62
CA GLN A 129 -12.68 -3.90 14.86
C GLN A 129 -11.36 -3.31 14.32
N HIS A 130 -10.24 -4.00 14.54
CA HIS A 130 -8.94 -3.57 13.99
C HIS A 130 -8.90 -3.70 12.46
N ILE A 131 -9.52 -4.75 11.90
CA ILE A 131 -9.64 -4.91 10.45
C ILE A 131 -10.50 -3.80 9.83
N ASP A 132 -11.62 -3.45 10.44
CA ASP A 132 -12.49 -2.36 9.98
C ASP A 132 -11.76 -1.01 10.03
N THR A 133 -11.05 -0.73 11.13
CA THR A 133 -10.23 0.47 11.27
C THR A 133 -9.12 0.53 10.21
N LEU A 134 -8.51 -0.62 9.89
CA LEU A 134 -7.52 -0.71 8.83
C LEU A 134 -8.13 -0.41 7.45
N PHE A 135 -9.34 -0.91 7.16
CA PHE A 135 -10.06 -0.56 5.94
C PHE A 135 -10.36 0.93 5.83
N GLU A 136 -10.83 1.55 6.92
CA GLU A 136 -11.09 2.99 6.95
C GLU A 136 -9.82 3.80 6.64
N LEU A 137 -8.69 3.41 7.24
CA LEU A 137 -7.41 4.05 6.95
C LEU A 137 -6.99 3.85 5.49
N LEU A 138 -7.05 2.63 4.96
CA LEU A 138 -6.69 2.37 3.57
C LEU A 138 -7.57 3.13 2.58
N ASN A 139 -8.88 3.25 2.85
CA ASN A 139 -9.77 4.08 2.04
C ASN A 139 -9.43 5.57 2.12
N ALA A 140 -8.98 6.07 3.26
CA ALA A 140 -8.48 7.43 3.38
C ALA A 140 -7.21 7.67 2.54
N TYR A 141 -6.31 6.68 2.46
CA TYR A 141 -5.18 6.77 1.52
C TYR A 141 -5.64 6.76 0.06
N ILE A 142 -6.66 5.98 -0.30
CA ILE A 142 -7.18 5.94 -1.69
C ILE A 142 -7.64 7.33 -2.14
N ALA A 143 -8.27 8.11 -1.27
CA ALA A 143 -8.69 9.48 -1.59
C ALA A 143 -7.51 10.39 -1.95
N GLU A 144 -6.31 10.11 -1.43
CA GLU A 144 -5.11 10.90 -1.75
C GLU A 144 -4.42 10.45 -3.05
N ILE A 145 -4.77 9.28 -3.61
CA ILE A 145 -4.29 8.85 -4.94
C ILE A 145 -4.70 9.88 -5.99
N GLU A 146 -5.95 10.34 -5.96
CA GLU A 146 -6.46 11.33 -6.92
C GLU A 146 -5.67 12.65 -6.88
N VAL A 147 -5.22 13.06 -5.69
CA VAL A 147 -4.41 14.28 -5.52
C VAL A 147 -3.02 14.09 -6.12
N VAL A 148 -2.41 12.92 -5.91
CA VAL A 148 -1.11 12.56 -6.47
C VAL A 148 -1.17 12.40 -8.00
N ASP A 149 -2.26 11.83 -8.52
CA ASP A 149 -2.48 11.71 -9.97
C ASP A 149 -2.68 13.08 -10.62
N LYS A 150 -3.39 14.00 -9.95
CA LYS A 150 -3.52 15.38 -10.40
C LYS A 150 -2.17 16.10 -10.41
N LEU A 151 -1.34 15.88 -9.40
CA LEU A 151 0.04 16.40 -9.34
C LEU A 151 0.87 15.88 -10.52
N GLU A 152 0.82 14.59 -10.79
CA GLU A 152 1.50 13.99 -11.93
C GLU A 152 1.04 14.61 -13.25
N ALA A 153 -0.28 14.71 -13.47
CA ALA A 153 -0.84 15.26 -14.70
C ALA A 153 -0.37 16.71 -14.94
N LEU A 154 -0.41 17.56 -13.91
CA LEU A 154 0.08 18.94 -14.00
C LEU A 154 1.57 19.00 -14.36
N LEU A 155 2.39 18.13 -13.78
CA LEU A 155 3.83 18.11 -14.08
C LEU A 155 4.13 17.54 -15.47
N ARG A 156 3.34 16.57 -15.95
CA ARG A 156 3.42 16.05 -17.33
C ARG A 156 3.07 17.13 -18.34
N ASP A 157 1.98 17.86 -18.11
CA ASP A 157 1.54 18.95 -18.99
C ASP A 157 2.56 20.11 -19.03
N ALA A 158 3.31 20.30 -17.94
CA ALA A 158 4.33 21.33 -17.84
C ALA A 158 5.69 20.94 -18.44
N GLN A 159 5.87 19.71 -18.97
CA GLN A 159 7.16 19.30 -19.51
C GLN A 159 7.59 20.16 -20.70
N VAL A 160 8.83 20.63 -20.68
CA VAL A 160 9.38 21.50 -21.73
C VAL A 160 9.94 20.73 -22.93
N GLY A 161 10.04 19.39 -22.83
CA GLY A 161 10.63 18.54 -23.86
C GLY A 161 12.16 18.60 -23.87
N LEU A 162 12.77 18.69 -25.06
CA LEU A 162 14.23 18.67 -25.24
C LEU A 162 14.88 20.06 -25.32
N ARG A 163 14.09 21.15 -25.27
CA ARG A 163 14.65 22.50 -25.30
C ARG A 163 15.16 22.91 -23.92
N GLU A 164 16.05 23.89 -23.91
CA GLU A 164 16.48 24.51 -22.65
C GLU A 164 15.27 25.13 -21.92
N PRO A 165 15.09 24.80 -20.63
CA PRO A 165 14.02 25.40 -19.83
C PRO A 165 14.26 26.90 -19.63
N LYS A 166 13.17 27.64 -19.50
CA LYS A 166 13.18 29.05 -19.15
C LYS A 166 12.41 29.28 -17.86
N MET A 167 12.68 30.40 -17.19
CA MET A 167 11.98 30.76 -15.95
C MET A 167 10.45 30.83 -16.12
N GLU A 168 9.98 31.24 -17.29
CA GLU A 168 8.56 31.30 -17.64
C GLU A 168 7.86 29.94 -17.67
N ASP A 169 8.60 28.85 -17.89
CA ASP A 169 8.07 27.50 -17.89
C ASP A 169 7.84 26.98 -16.47
N TRP A 170 8.71 27.39 -15.55
CA TRP A 170 8.71 26.91 -14.18
C TRP A 170 7.73 27.65 -13.26
N GLU A 171 7.48 28.94 -13.53
CA GLU A 171 6.67 29.77 -12.64
C GLU A 171 5.22 29.26 -12.43
N PRO A 172 4.51 28.74 -13.45
CA PRO A 172 3.18 28.14 -13.25
C PRO A 172 3.21 26.91 -12.33
N VAL A 173 4.22 26.05 -12.48
CA VAL A 173 4.39 24.82 -11.68
C VAL A 173 4.64 25.18 -10.22
N LYS A 174 5.51 26.15 -10.00
CA LYS A 174 5.86 26.67 -8.67
C LYS A 174 4.66 27.26 -7.93
N GLN A 175 3.63 27.72 -8.62
CA GLN A 175 2.41 28.23 -8.00
C GLN A 175 1.34 27.14 -7.78
N ALA A 176 1.18 26.22 -8.74
CA ALA A 176 0.10 25.24 -8.73
C ALA A 176 0.36 24.01 -7.85
N ILE A 177 1.62 23.58 -7.75
CA ILE A 177 2.02 22.33 -7.10
C ILE A 177 2.07 22.40 -5.56
N PRO A 178 2.64 23.43 -4.90
CA PRO A 178 2.84 23.41 -3.46
C PRO A 178 1.57 23.15 -2.63
N PRO A 179 0.41 23.78 -2.92
CA PRO A 179 -0.81 23.53 -2.14
C PRO A 179 -1.28 22.07 -2.19
N LEU A 180 -1.09 21.40 -3.32
CA LEU A 180 -1.46 19.99 -3.50
C LEU A 180 -0.49 19.08 -2.74
N VAL A 181 0.81 19.34 -2.85
CA VAL A 181 1.86 18.61 -2.12
C VAL A 181 1.67 18.74 -0.61
N GLU A 182 1.50 19.96 -0.09
CA GLU A 182 1.33 20.20 1.35
C GLU A 182 0.04 19.58 1.91
N SER A 183 -1.02 19.55 1.11
CA SER A 183 -2.28 18.89 1.50
C SER A 183 -2.10 17.37 1.58
N ALA A 184 -1.62 16.75 0.50
CA ALA A 184 -1.43 15.31 0.42
C ALA A 184 -0.39 14.81 1.43
N GLY A 185 0.78 15.47 1.49
CA GLY A 185 1.86 15.11 2.40
C GLY A 185 1.45 15.12 3.87
N ARG A 186 0.70 16.14 4.31
CA ARG A 186 0.19 16.20 5.69
C ARG A 186 -0.81 15.09 6.00
N LYS A 187 -1.74 14.81 5.08
CA LYS A 187 -2.75 13.77 5.29
C LYS A 187 -2.15 12.37 5.28
N ILE A 188 -1.29 12.07 4.30
CA ILE A 188 -0.56 10.79 4.24
C ILE A 188 0.31 10.61 5.48
N SER A 189 0.98 11.67 5.94
CA SER A 189 1.74 11.63 7.21
C SER A 189 0.84 11.34 8.42
N HIS A 190 -0.34 11.96 8.49
CA HIS A 190 -1.32 11.68 9.53
C HIS A 190 -1.80 10.22 9.48
N TYR A 191 -2.10 9.70 8.29
CA TYR A 191 -2.50 8.31 8.11
C TYR A 191 -1.38 7.35 8.48
N ASN A 192 -0.12 7.64 8.16
CA ASN A 192 1.04 6.84 8.55
C ASN A 192 1.15 6.75 10.07
N ALA A 193 0.92 7.85 10.79
CA ALA A 193 0.92 7.86 12.25
C ALA A 193 -0.23 7.03 12.84
N ARG A 194 -1.44 7.18 12.28
CA ARG A 194 -2.62 6.40 12.70
C ARG A 194 -2.45 4.90 12.44
N LEU A 195 -1.87 4.55 11.30
CA LEU A 195 -1.55 3.18 10.92
C LEU A 195 -0.54 2.55 11.89
N HIS A 196 0.49 3.31 12.30
CA HIS A 196 1.46 2.83 13.28
C HIS A 196 0.81 2.53 14.64
N LEU A 197 -0.07 3.43 15.11
CA LEU A 197 -0.81 3.19 16.35
C LEU A 197 -1.72 1.95 16.24
N LEU A 198 -2.39 1.78 15.12
CA LEU A 198 -3.19 0.59 14.86
C LEU A 198 -2.34 -0.69 14.87
N GLN A 199 -1.16 -0.67 14.25
CA GLN A 199 -0.23 -1.81 14.27
C GLN A 199 0.16 -2.17 15.72
N LEU A 200 0.46 -1.17 16.56
CA LEU A 200 0.76 -1.40 17.97
C LEU A 200 -0.43 -1.99 18.75
N ASP A 201 -1.65 -1.57 18.43
CA ASP A 201 -2.85 -2.10 19.09
C ASP A 201 -3.17 -3.54 18.65
N ILE A 202 -2.93 -3.87 17.37
CA ILE A 202 -2.97 -5.25 16.86
C ILE A 202 -1.92 -6.13 17.55
N GLU A 203 -0.69 -5.62 17.73
CA GLU A 203 0.37 -6.32 18.45
C GLU A 203 -0.02 -6.61 19.90
N LYS A 204 -0.51 -5.60 20.63
CA LYS A 204 -0.99 -5.78 22.01
C LYS A 204 -2.11 -6.81 22.09
N GLU A 205 -3.08 -6.75 21.17
CA GLU A 205 -4.16 -7.73 21.08
C GLU A 205 -3.61 -9.15 20.90
N ALA A 206 -2.68 -9.35 19.96
CA ALA A 206 -2.11 -10.66 19.67
C ALA A 206 -1.40 -11.27 20.89
N TYR A 207 -0.58 -10.48 21.60
CA TYR A 207 0.09 -10.93 22.83
C TYR A 207 -0.88 -11.17 23.99
N THR A 208 -1.98 -10.41 24.07
CA THR A 208 -2.99 -10.57 25.14
C THR A 208 -3.84 -11.82 24.92
N GLN A 209 -4.21 -12.12 23.66
CA GLN A 209 -5.02 -13.29 23.34
C GLN A 209 -4.26 -14.62 23.53
N ARG A 210 -2.94 -14.61 23.38
CA ARG A 210 -2.08 -15.82 23.46
C ARG A 210 -0.77 -15.54 24.23
N PRO A 211 -0.83 -15.35 25.56
CA PRO A 211 0.36 -15.02 26.35
C PRO A 211 1.45 -16.11 26.29
N ASP A 212 1.05 -17.38 26.08
CA ASP A 212 1.96 -18.53 26.07
C ASP A 212 2.48 -18.91 24.68
N LYS A 213 2.10 -18.18 23.61
CA LYS A 213 2.52 -18.48 22.23
C LYS A 213 2.91 -17.22 21.49
N ALA A 214 4.04 -17.29 20.78
CA ALA A 214 4.44 -16.23 19.87
C ALA A 214 3.36 -16.03 18.76
N PRO A 215 2.95 -14.79 18.48
CA PRO A 215 2.07 -14.49 17.36
C PRO A 215 2.67 -14.94 16.02
N GLU A 216 1.82 -15.45 15.13
CA GLU A 216 2.20 -15.75 13.74
C GLU A 216 1.82 -14.56 12.85
N TRP A 217 2.82 -13.76 12.50
CA TRP A 217 2.65 -12.55 11.70
C TRP A 217 2.66 -12.84 10.21
N VAL A 218 1.77 -12.17 9.48
CA VAL A 218 1.76 -12.15 8.01
C VAL A 218 1.67 -10.70 7.53
N THR A 219 2.57 -10.29 6.63
CA THR A 219 2.52 -8.94 6.04
C THR A 219 1.49 -8.90 4.91
N LEU A 220 0.78 -7.78 4.77
CA LEU A 220 -0.09 -7.56 3.61
C LEU A 220 0.69 -7.62 2.28
N GLU A 221 1.95 -7.15 2.26
CA GLU A 221 2.83 -7.26 1.10
C GLU A 221 3.06 -8.73 0.67
N SER A 222 3.28 -9.64 1.63
CA SER A 222 3.51 -11.06 1.32
C SER A 222 2.27 -11.76 0.76
N LEU A 223 1.08 -11.33 1.22
CA LEU A 223 -0.21 -11.81 0.71
C LEU A 223 -0.51 -11.26 -0.68
N ALA A 224 -0.16 -10.00 -0.91
CA ALA A 224 -0.32 -9.32 -2.19
C ALA A 224 0.61 -9.88 -3.28
N TYR A 225 1.84 -10.23 -2.93
CA TYR A 225 2.88 -10.66 -3.88
C TYR A 225 3.55 -11.97 -3.46
N PRO A 226 2.83 -13.12 -3.50
CA PRO A 226 3.33 -14.41 -3.00
C PRO A 226 4.58 -14.95 -3.73
N GLY A 227 5.00 -14.33 -4.83
CA GLY A 227 6.23 -14.69 -5.58
C GLY A 227 7.45 -13.80 -5.32
N LYS A 228 7.33 -12.63 -4.69
CA LYS A 228 8.46 -11.71 -4.48
C LYS A 228 9.49 -12.24 -3.46
N HIS A 229 9.07 -13.10 -2.54
CA HIS A 229 9.93 -13.63 -1.47
C HIS A 229 10.37 -15.09 -1.66
N MET A 230 9.95 -15.77 -2.73
CA MET A 230 10.35 -17.17 -2.98
C MET A 230 11.82 -17.35 -3.39
N ASN A 231 12.55 -16.27 -3.67
CA ASN A 231 13.96 -16.33 -4.08
C ASN A 231 14.98 -16.04 -2.94
N SER A 232 14.52 -15.73 -1.72
CA SER A 232 15.43 -15.35 -0.62
C SER A 232 15.92 -16.52 0.26
N THR A 233 15.71 -17.77 -0.16
CA THR A 233 16.24 -18.97 0.53
C THR A 233 17.45 -19.60 -0.15
N SER A 234 18.08 -18.90 -1.10
CA SER A 234 19.22 -19.38 -1.88
C SER A 234 20.49 -18.56 -1.68
N PHE A 235 20.78 -18.04 -0.49
CA PHE A 235 22.13 -17.53 -0.18
C PHE A 235 22.44 -17.66 1.31
N MET A 236 22.62 -18.90 1.77
CA MET A 236 23.63 -19.25 2.78
C MET A 236 24.11 -20.67 2.47
N ARG A 237 25.23 -20.76 1.75
CA ARG A 237 26.19 -21.86 1.87
C ARG A 237 27.44 -21.28 2.51
#